data_AF-A0A661S0P2-F1
#
_entry.id   AF-A0A661S0P2-F1
#
_cell.length_a   1.000
_cell.length_b   1.000
_cell.length_c   1.000
_cell.angle_alpha   90.00
_cell.angle_beta   90.00
_cell.angle_gamma   90.00
#
_symmetry.space_group_name_H-M   'P 1'
#
loop_
_entity.id
_entity.type
_entity.pdbx_description
1 polymer ?
#
loop_
_entity_poly.entity_id
_entity_poly.type
_entity_poly.pdbx_seq_one_letter_code
_entity_poly.pdbx_strand_id
1 'polypeptide(L)'
;PVQMATGLLYYLYNDILQILPLSVLAGIHTLVALFLLNFLVIHLYMTTTGHSLFSHIAGMITGWEEIQETTKIADWETGATKKK
;
A
#
# COMPACT_ATOMS: atom_id res chain seq x y z
N PRO A 1 -11.42 2.60 0.16
CA PRO A 1 -12.84 3.05 0.14
C PRO A 1 -13.86 1.90 0.12
N VAL A 2 -13.81 0.99 -0.86
CA VAL A 2 -14.81 -0.10 -1.01
C VAL A 2 -14.83 -1.05 0.20
N GLN A 3 -13.67 -1.43 0.72
CA GLN A 3 -13.58 -2.30 1.91
C GLN A 3 -14.24 -1.67 3.14
N MET A 4 -14.00 -0.37 3.35
CA MET A 4 -14.60 0.37 4.47
C MET A 4 -16.11 0.51 4.29
N ALA A 5 -16.57 0.85 3.08
CA ALA A 5 -17.99 1.02 2.79
C ALA A 5 -18.77 -0.29 2.98
N THR A 6 -18.28 -1.39 2.40
CA THR A 6 -18.91 -2.71 2.56
C THR A 6 -18.84 -3.20 4.00
N GLY A 7 -17.76 -2.91 4.73
CA GLY A 7 -17.63 -3.23 6.15
C GLY A 7 -18.61 -2.46 7.03
N LEU A 8 -18.78 -1.16 6.76
CA LEU A 8 -19.76 -0.33 7.48
C LEU A 8 -21.20 -0.77 7.20
N LEU A 9 -21.53 -1.06 5.94
CA LEU A 9 -22.86 -1.58 5.57
C LEU A 9 -23.12 -2.95 6.20
N TYR A 10 -22.10 -3.80 6.31
CA TYR A 10 -22.25 -5.11 6.94
C TYR A 10 -22.42 -4.99 8.45
N TYR A 11 -21.65 -4.11 9.10
CA TYR A 11 -21.76 -3.82 10.53
C TYR A 11 -23.14 -3.27 10.92
N LEU A 12 -23.68 -2.34 10.13
CA LEU A 12 -24.96 -1.69 10.39
C LEU A 12 -26.17 -2.42 9.78
N TYR A 13 -25.99 -3.63 9.24
CA TYR A 13 -26.97 -4.28 8.37
C TYR A 13 -28.39 -4.38 8.94
N ASN A 14 -28.52 -4.54 10.26
CA ASN A 14 -29.83 -4.66 10.94
C ASN A 14 -30.47 -3.30 11.28
N ASP A 15 -29.68 -2.22 11.28
CA ASP A 15 -30.11 -0.88 11.68
C ASP A 15 -30.42 0.03 10.49
N ILE A 16 -30.03 -0.37 9.27
CA ILE A 16 -30.21 0.40 8.03
C ILE A 16 -31.11 -0.32 7.03
N LEU A 17 -31.48 0.40 5.97
CA LEU A 17 -32.20 -0.19 4.84
C LEU A 17 -31.35 -1.29 4.18
N GLN A 18 -31.94 -2.49 4.08
CA GLN A 18 -31.27 -3.67 3.51
C GLN A 18 -31.35 -3.65 1.98
N ILE A 19 -30.42 -2.93 1.36
CA ILE A 19 -30.39 -2.73 -0.11
C ILE A 19 -29.93 -4.02 -0.84
N LEU A 20 -29.16 -4.88 -0.18
CA LEU A 20 -28.69 -6.18 -0.70
C LEU A 20 -28.89 -7.29 0.33
N PRO A 21 -29.00 -8.56 -0.11
CA PRO A 21 -28.94 -9.70 0.80
C PRO A 21 -27.61 -9.77 1.54
N LEU A 22 -27.67 -10.14 2.82
CA LEU A 22 -26.48 -10.27 3.70
C LEU A 22 -25.38 -11.14 3.10
N SER A 23 -25.74 -12.25 2.47
CA SER A 23 -24.79 -13.18 1.85
C SER A 23 -24.00 -12.53 0.71
N VAL A 24 -24.64 -11.69 -0.10
CA VAL A 24 -23.99 -10.98 -1.20
C VAL A 24 -23.06 -9.91 -0.65
N LEU A 25 -23.51 -9.13 0.35
CA LEU A 25 -22.69 -8.09 0.97
C LEU A 25 -21.45 -8.67 1.66
N ALA A 26 -21.62 -9.75 2.43
CA ALA A 26 -20.52 -10.47 3.06
C ALA A 26 -19.55 -11.04 2.02
N GLY A 27 -20.07 -11.65 0.94
CA GLY A 27 -19.26 -12.17 -0.16
C GLY A 27 -18.39 -11.10 -0.82
N ILE A 28 -18.96 -9.92 -1.12
CA ILE A 28 -18.22 -8.78 -1.68
C ILE A 28 -17.14 -8.30 -0.69
N HIS A 29 -17.48 -8.14 0.58
CA HIS A 29 -16.53 -7.67 1.60
C HIS A 29 -15.34 -8.62 1.75
N THR A 30 -15.59 -9.94 1.78
CA THR A 30 -14.54 -10.95 1.84
C THR A 30 -13.68 -10.96 0.59
N LEU A 31 -14.27 -10.84 -0.60
CA LEU A 31 -13.54 -10.80 -1.86
C LEU A 31 -12.60 -9.59 -1.95
N VAL A 32 -13.06 -8.41 -1.55
CA VAL A 32 -12.23 -7.19 -1.51
C VAL A 32 -11.12 -7.31 -0.45
N ALA A 33 -11.41 -7.94 0.70
CA ALA A 33 -10.40 -8.24 1.72
C ALA A 33 -9.27 -9.12 1.17
N LEU A 34 -9.61 -10.16 0.39
CA LEU A 34 -8.63 -11.06 -0.24
C LEU A 34 -7.75 -10.34 -1.26
N PHE A 35 -8.30 -9.39 -2.03
CA PHE A 35 -7.50 -8.55 -2.92
C PHE A 35 -6.55 -7.62 -2.17
N LEU A 36 -6.97 -7.04 -1.05
CA LEU A 36 -6.10 -6.24 -0.19
C LEU A 36 -4.99 -7.09 0.44
N LEU A 37 -5.31 -8.33 0.85
CA LEU A 37 -4.31 -9.28 1.34
C LEU A 37 -3.28 -9.63 0.26
N ASN A 38 -3.74 -9.93 -0.96
CA ASN A 38 -2.86 -10.19 -2.09
C ASN A 38 -1.97 -8.99 -2.42
N PHE A 39 -2.55 -7.78 -2.42
CA PHE A 39 -1.79 -6.54 -2.56
C PHE A 39 -0.71 -6.41 -1.48
N LEU A 40 -1.04 -6.68 -0.22
CA LEU A 40 -0.07 -6.61 0.88
C LEU A 40 1.07 -7.62 0.70
N VAL A 41 0.77 -8.86 0.32
CA VAL A 41 1.79 -9.89 0.06
C VAL A 41 2.76 -9.44 -1.04
N ILE A 42 2.21 -8.98 -2.17
CA ILE A 42 3.02 -8.48 -3.28
C ILE A 42 3.80 -7.24 -2.85
N HIS A 43 3.18 -6.32 -2.13
CA HIS A 43 3.83 -5.11 -1.65
C HIS A 43 5.03 -5.43 -0.77
N LEU A 44 4.86 -6.30 0.23
CA LEU A 44 5.96 -6.75 1.09
C LEU A 44 7.05 -7.48 0.31
N TYR A 45 6.68 -8.28 -0.70
CA TYR A 45 7.67 -8.87 -1.59
C TYR A 45 8.50 -7.79 -2.30
N MET A 46 7.84 -6.82 -2.95
CA MET A 46 8.51 -5.75 -3.69
C MET A 46 9.37 -4.85 -2.80
N THR A 47 9.02 -4.64 -1.53
CA THR A 47 9.88 -3.89 -0.60
C THR A 47 11.16 -4.64 -0.23
N THR A 48 11.21 -5.96 -0.46
CA THR A 48 12.40 -6.79 -0.19
C THR A 48 13.24 -7.09 -1.43
N THR A 49 12.80 -6.71 -2.63
CA THR A 49 13.53 -6.94 -3.90
C THR A 49 14.60 -5.89 -4.21
N GLY A 50 15.04 -5.11 -3.21
CA GLY A 50 16.10 -4.12 -3.37
C GLY A 50 17.51 -4.70 -3.28
N HIS A 51 18.52 -3.83 -3.24
CA HIS A 51 19.94 -4.22 -3.14
C HIS A 51 20.26 -4.95 -1.83
N SER A 52 19.47 -4.70 -0.80
CA SER A 52 19.43 -5.46 0.44
C SER A 52 17.97 -5.63 0.88
N LEU A 53 17.68 -6.63 1.72
CA LEU A 53 16.32 -6.95 2.17
C LEU A 53 15.58 -5.76 2.79
N PHE A 54 16.31 -4.81 3.37
CA PHE A 54 15.74 -3.64 4.04
C PHE A 54 15.99 -2.32 3.30
N SER A 55 16.66 -2.32 2.15
CA SER A 55 17.00 -1.07 1.43
C SER A 55 15.79 -0.15 1.21
N HIS A 56 14.72 -0.67 0.59
CA HIS A 56 13.50 0.12 0.38
C HIS A 56 12.72 0.41 1.67
N ILE A 57 12.76 -0.50 2.66
CA ILE A 57 12.10 -0.32 3.95
C ILE A 57 12.78 0.81 4.75
N ALA A 58 14.11 0.88 4.70
CA ALA A 58 14.90 1.92 5.34
C ALA A 58 14.55 3.30 4.75
N GLY A 59 14.39 3.40 3.43
CA GLY A 59 13.90 4.62 2.78
C GLY A 59 12.53 5.05 3.28
N MET A 60 11.59 4.12 3.48
CA MET A 60 10.25 4.43 4.00
C MET A 60 10.26 4.92 5.47
N ILE A 61 11.15 4.40 6.31
CA ILE A 61 11.23 4.76 7.73
C ILE A 61 12.05 6.03 7.95
N THR A 62 13.22 6.11 7.32
CA THR A 62 14.18 7.21 7.53
C THR A 62 13.92 8.40 6.61
N GLY A 63 13.24 8.19 5.49
CA GLY A 63 13.07 9.18 4.42
C GLY A 63 14.29 9.35 3.53
N TRP A 64 15.37 8.59 3.75
CA TRP A 64 16.62 8.65 2.99
C TRP A 64 16.87 7.34 2.25
N GLU A 65 17.09 7.42 0.94
CA GLU A 65 17.45 6.26 0.12
C GLU A 65 18.98 6.22 -0.07
N GLU A 66 19.57 5.04 0.02
CA GLU A 66 20.98 4.84 -0.34
C GLU A 66 21.13 4.86 -1.87
N ILE A 67 21.92 5.79 -2.38
CA ILE A 67 22.17 5.93 -3.82
C ILE A 67 23.46 5.19 -4.18
N GLN A 68 23.37 4.25 -5.11
CA GLN A 68 24.55 3.57 -5.67
C GLN A 68 25.34 4.54 -6.56
N GLU A 69 26.67 4.39 -6.62
CA GLU A 69 27.53 5.26 -7.46
C GLU A 69 27.15 5.20 -8.95
N THR A 70 26.55 4.09 -9.40
CA THR A 70 26.09 3.92 -10.78
C THR A 70 24.73 4.54 -11.06
N THR A 71 24.01 5.00 -10.04
CA THR A 71 22.68 5.59 -10.19
C THR A 71 22.80 6.97 -10.81
N LYS A 72 22.14 7.17 -11.96
CA LYS A 72 22.02 8.50 -12.56
C LYS A 72 21.05 9.33 -11.75
N ILE A 73 21.59 10.25 -10.95
CA ILE A 73 20.82 11.22 -10.18
C ILE A 73 20.42 12.38 -11.11
N ALA A 74 19.18 12.84 -11.01
CA ALA A 74 18.73 13.97 -11.82
C ALA A 74 19.36 15.29 -11.32
N ASP A 75 19.68 16.21 -12.23
CA ASP A 75 20.41 17.45 -11.87
C ASP A 75 19.70 18.28 -10.79
N TRP A 76 18.37 18.30 -10.78
CA TRP A 76 17.56 19.03 -9.81
C TRP A 76 17.64 18.44 -8.38
N GLU A 77 17.95 17.15 -8.22
CA GLU A 77 18.13 16.50 -6.92
C GLU A 77 19.48 16.88 -6.28
N THR A 78 20.48 17.21 -7.09
CA THR A 78 21.82 17.62 -6.62
C THR A 78 21.98 19.13 -6.40
N GLY A 79 20.93 19.91 -6.64
CA GLY A 79 20.99 21.38 -6.59
C GLY A 79 21.41 21.93 -5.23
N ALA A 80 21.06 21.25 -4.14
CA ALA A 80 21.41 21.65 -2.77
C ALA A 80 22.83 21.21 -2.34
N THR A 81 23.41 20.19 -2.99
CA THR A 81 24.68 19.57 -2.58
C THR A 81 25.86 19.98 -3.47
N LYS A 82 25.63 20.55 -4.65
CA LYS A 82 26.69 21.18 -5.46
C LYS A 82 27.30 22.35 -4.68
N LYS A 83 28.45 22.13 -4.06
CA LYS A 83 29.33 23.23 -3.65
C LYS A 83 29.70 24.03 -4.91
N LYS A 84 29.52 25.35 -4.83
CA LYS A 84 30.06 26.30 -5.82
C LYS A 84 31.57 26.14 -5.95
#